data_AF-A0A2Z6PCD7-F1
#
_entry.id   AF-A0A2Z6PCD7-F1
#
_cell.length_a   1.000
_cell.length_b   1.000
_cell.length_c   1.000
_cell.angle_alpha   90.00
_cell.angle_beta   90.00
_cell.angle_gamma   90.00
#
_symmetry.space_group_name_H-M   'P 1'
#
loop_
_entity.id
_entity.type
_entity.pdbx_description
1 polymer ?
#
loop_
_entity_poly.entity_id
_entity_poly.type
_entity_poly.pdbx_seq_one_letter_code
_entity_poly.pdbx_strand_id
1 'polypeptide(L)'
;MGSIMTEKVKLLVALLALQFCFAGFHIVSRLALNIGVSKVVYPIYRNLIALVLLSPLAYFLEKITANQGFYLLGLYYASPTFASAMQTSVPAITFILASALRLEETNIARRDGLAKVVGTIASVGGATIITLYKGPPLLHLQMDQIQGDNTLQIDESSTNMQNWTWGCIYLLGHCVSWAGWIVFQAPVVKKYPAKLTLTSFTCFFGLIQFLIIAAFTENDFEKWKIQSSEELFTILYAGIVASGIVISLQTWCIQKGGPVFVAVFQPIQTFLVALMAALILGDQLYLGGIIGAILIVLGLYLVLWGKTNEKKTNETSSLTKPLLDSNEEKKIIDAASKDIP
;
A
#
# COMPACT_ATOMS: atom_id res chain seq x y z
N MET A 1 -35.37 2.09 -6.81
CA MET A 1 -34.69 0.79 -6.55
C MET A 1 -33.21 1.04 -6.35
N GLY A 2 -32.84 1.60 -5.19
CA GLY A 2 -31.43 1.90 -4.86
C GLY A 2 -30.89 0.77 -3.99
N SER A 3 -29.97 -0.03 -4.51
CA SER A 3 -29.28 -1.06 -3.75
C SER A 3 -28.60 -0.42 -2.53
N ILE A 4 -29.08 -0.74 -1.33
CA ILE A 4 -28.40 -0.39 -0.08
C ILE A 4 -27.14 -1.26 -0.04
N MET A 5 -26.07 -0.76 -0.64
CA MET A 5 -24.78 -1.42 -0.62
C MET A 5 -24.32 -1.53 0.85
N THR A 6 -24.14 -2.76 1.34
CA THR A 6 -23.70 -2.97 2.73
C THR A 6 -22.33 -2.33 2.95
N GLU A 7 -22.06 -1.84 4.17
CA GLU A 7 -20.79 -1.17 4.51
C GLU A 7 -19.55 -2.03 4.17
N LYS A 8 -19.67 -3.36 4.21
CA LYS A 8 -18.61 -4.28 3.79
C LYS A 8 -18.30 -4.17 2.30
N VAL A 9 -19.32 -4.12 1.46
CA VAL A 9 -19.14 -4.00 0.00
C VAL A 9 -18.55 -2.63 -0.34
N LYS A 10 -19.00 -1.55 0.32
CA LYS A 10 -18.38 -0.22 0.16
C LYS A 10 -16.88 -0.24 0.46
N LEU A 11 -16.48 -0.89 1.56
CA LEU A 11 -15.08 -1.01 1.95
C LEU A 11 -14.26 -1.81 0.93
N LEU A 12 -14.80 -2.91 0.41
CA LEU A 12 -14.13 -3.72 -0.61
C LEU A 12 -13.97 -2.95 -1.93
N VAL A 13 -15.03 -2.28 -2.40
CA VAL A 13 -14.99 -1.46 -3.62
C VAL A 13 -13.98 -0.33 -3.46
N ALA A 14 -13.95 0.35 -2.31
CA ALA A 14 -12.98 1.41 -2.03
C ALA A 14 -11.54 0.87 -2.05
N LEU A 15 -11.29 -0.32 -1.49
CA LEU A 15 -9.98 -0.96 -1.52
C LEU A 15 -9.56 -1.34 -2.95
N LEU A 16 -10.46 -1.90 -3.75
CA LEU A 16 -10.15 -2.24 -5.15
C LEU A 16 -9.85 -0.99 -5.98
N ALA A 17 -10.66 0.06 -5.84
CA ALA A 17 -10.45 1.35 -6.51
C ALA A 17 -9.11 1.97 -6.09
N LEU A 18 -8.80 1.94 -4.79
CA LEU A 18 -7.54 2.40 -4.24
C LEU A 18 -6.34 1.66 -4.86
N GLN A 19 -6.36 0.31 -4.89
CA GLN A 19 -5.26 -0.48 -5.46
C GLN A 19 -5.08 -0.21 -6.96
N PHE A 20 -6.17 0.03 -7.70
CA PHE A 20 -6.13 0.42 -9.10
C PHE A 20 -5.49 1.80 -9.31
N CYS A 21 -5.89 2.80 -8.52
CA CYS A 21 -5.30 4.15 -8.60
C CYS A 21 -3.81 4.13 -8.24
N PHE A 22 -3.41 3.36 -7.22
CA PHE A 22 -2.00 3.14 -6.89
C PHE A 22 -1.24 2.42 -8.02
N ALA A 23 -1.84 1.42 -8.66
CA ALA A 23 -1.22 0.76 -9.80
C ALA A 23 -0.95 1.75 -10.94
N GLY A 24 -1.95 2.58 -11.28
CA GLY A 24 -1.76 3.68 -12.23
C GLY A 24 -0.65 4.65 -11.81
N PHE A 25 -0.53 4.96 -10.51
CA PHE A 25 0.54 5.83 -10.01
C PHE A 25 1.95 5.24 -10.23
N HIS A 26 2.11 3.91 -10.13
CA HIS A 26 3.39 3.26 -10.46
C HIS A 26 3.78 3.47 -11.92
N ILE A 27 2.82 3.30 -12.82
CA ILE A 27 3.02 3.45 -14.26
C ILE A 27 3.31 4.91 -14.62
N VAL A 28 2.48 5.83 -14.13
CA VAL A 28 2.64 7.27 -14.37
C VAL A 28 3.94 7.80 -13.79
N SER A 29 4.34 7.37 -12.59
CA SER A 29 5.63 7.78 -12.01
C SER A 29 6.80 7.23 -12.81
N ARG A 30 6.69 6.02 -13.38
CA ARG A 30 7.72 5.51 -14.28
C ARG A 30 7.80 6.32 -15.56
N LEU A 31 6.66 6.67 -16.15
CA LEU A 31 6.61 7.53 -17.32
C LEU A 31 7.26 8.89 -17.02
N ALA A 32 6.93 9.52 -15.90
CA ALA A 32 7.53 10.78 -15.45
C ALA A 32 9.07 10.68 -15.34
N LEU A 33 9.59 9.60 -14.76
CA LEU A 33 11.03 9.39 -14.66
C LEU A 33 11.67 9.13 -16.04
N ASN A 34 10.99 8.40 -16.93
CA ASN A 34 11.48 8.12 -18.28
C ASN A 34 11.56 9.38 -19.16
N ILE A 35 10.62 10.32 -19.03
CA ILE A 35 10.64 11.61 -19.74
C ILE A 35 11.61 12.63 -19.10
N GLY A 36 12.29 12.27 -18.02
CA GLY A 36 13.35 13.08 -17.41
C GLY A 36 12.93 13.99 -16.25
N VAL A 37 11.70 13.84 -15.71
CA VAL A 37 11.27 14.64 -14.55
C VAL A 37 12.18 14.34 -13.35
N SER A 38 12.65 15.38 -12.66
CA SER A 38 13.51 15.20 -11.49
C SER A 38 12.79 14.43 -10.39
N LYS A 39 13.44 13.35 -9.91
CA LYS A 39 13.01 12.54 -8.77
C LYS A 39 12.88 13.30 -7.45
N VAL A 40 13.46 14.50 -7.36
CA VAL A 40 13.35 15.40 -6.19
C VAL A 40 12.25 16.45 -6.38
N VAL A 41 12.09 16.98 -7.59
CA VAL A 41 11.07 18.00 -7.91
C VAL A 41 9.67 17.38 -8.04
N TYR A 42 9.56 16.17 -8.59
CA TYR A 42 8.30 15.46 -8.74
C TYR A 42 7.48 15.31 -7.42
N PRO A 43 8.07 14.86 -6.29
CA PRO A 43 7.34 14.77 -5.03
C PRO A 43 7.00 16.15 -4.43
N ILE A 44 7.76 17.21 -4.76
CA ILE A 44 7.43 18.60 -4.36
C ILE A 44 6.11 19.01 -5.00
N TYR A 45 5.99 18.89 -6.33
CA TYR A 45 4.74 19.22 -7.02
C TYR A 45 3.57 18.38 -6.54
N ARG A 46 3.80 17.07 -6.37
CA ARG A 46 2.80 16.15 -5.83
C ARG A 46 2.27 16.62 -4.46
N ASN A 47 3.16 16.99 -3.54
CA ASN A 47 2.77 17.41 -2.19
C ASN A 47 2.15 18.81 -2.16
N LEU A 48 2.59 19.72 -3.03
CA LEU A 48 2.00 21.04 -3.19
C LEU A 48 0.55 20.97 -3.68
N ILE A 49 0.29 20.18 -4.74
CA ILE A 49 -1.06 19.98 -5.27
C ILE A 49 -1.96 19.34 -4.20
N ALA A 50 -1.46 18.32 -3.51
CA ALA A 50 -2.19 17.67 -2.43
C ALA A 50 -2.54 18.64 -1.28
N LEU A 51 -1.59 19.51 -0.91
CA LEU A 51 -1.80 20.51 0.12
C LEU A 51 -2.92 21.50 -0.27
N VAL A 52 -2.89 22.02 -1.50
CA VAL A 52 -3.91 22.93 -2.03
C VAL A 52 -5.30 22.28 -1.98
N LEU A 53 -5.40 21.00 -2.35
CA LEU A 53 -6.67 20.26 -2.32
C LEU A 53 -7.19 19.98 -0.91
N LEU A 54 -6.30 19.90 0.09
CA LEU A 54 -6.63 19.42 1.44
C LEU A 54 -6.62 20.55 2.50
N SER A 55 -6.43 21.81 2.13
CA SER A 55 -5.95 22.89 3.02
C SER A 55 -6.81 23.44 4.19
N PRO A 56 -8.06 23.07 4.54
CA PRO A 56 -8.67 23.65 5.74
C PRO A 56 -8.21 22.93 7.03
N LEU A 57 -7.51 23.69 7.88
CA LEU A 57 -7.09 23.43 9.27
C LEU A 57 -5.97 22.43 9.49
N ALA A 58 -5.09 22.74 10.47
CA ALA A 58 -3.73 22.34 10.27
C ALA A 58 -2.66 22.27 11.40
N TYR A 59 -2.38 21.09 12.01
CA TYR A 59 -1.17 20.84 12.85
C TYR A 59 -0.80 19.33 13.07
N PHE A 60 0.34 18.83 12.52
CA PHE A 60 1.26 17.72 12.98
C PHE A 60 2.30 17.22 11.92
N LEU A 61 3.36 16.50 12.32
CA LEU A 61 4.58 16.19 11.53
C LEU A 61 4.96 14.68 11.42
N GLU A 62 5.83 14.39 10.45
CA GLU A 62 6.70 13.21 10.20
C GLU A 62 6.07 11.94 9.58
N LYS A 63 6.44 11.62 8.31
CA LYS A 63 6.60 10.26 7.69
C LYS A 63 6.55 10.20 6.14
N ILE A 64 6.01 11.21 5.46
CA ILE A 64 5.79 11.15 3.99
C ILE A 64 7.08 11.22 3.15
N THR A 65 8.08 12.01 3.57
CA THR A 65 9.27 12.27 2.76
C THR A 65 10.13 11.03 2.56
N ALA A 66 10.40 10.29 3.64
CA ALA A 66 11.14 9.03 3.57
C ALA A 66 10.42 8.05 2.64
N ASN A 67 9.10 7.91 2.79
CA ASN A 67 8.30 7.04 1.94
C ASN A 67 8.38 7.43 0.46
N GLN A 68 8.04 8.68 0.11
CA GLN A 68 8.02 9.11 -1.29
C GLN A 68 9.41 9.16 -1.92
N GLY A 69 10.43 9.58 -1.16
CA GLY A 69 11.81 9.69 -1.66
C GLY A 69 12.42 8.33 -1.94
N PHE A 70 12.30 7.40 -0.98
CA PHE A 70 12.73 6.02 -1.17
C PHE A 70 11.96 5.32 -2.29
N TYR A 71 10.68 5.61 -2.46
CA TYR A 71 9.91 5.08 -3.59
C TYR A 71 10.47 5.55 -4.93
N LEU A 72 10.67 6.85 -5.12
CA LEU A 72 11.12 7.41 -6.40
C LEU A 72 12.56 7.03 -6.73
N LEU A 73 13.45 7.02 -5.72
CA LEU A 73 14.81 6.50 -5.89
C LEU A 73 14.80 5.00 -6.21
N GLY A 74 13.98 4.22 -5.51
CA GLY A 74 13.79 2.80 -5.78
C GLY A 74 13.28 2.52 -7.19
N LEU A 75 12.25 3.27 -7.63
CA LEU A 75 11.65 3.17 -8.97
C LEU A 75 12.58 3.69 -10.08
N TYR A 76 13.52 4.58 -9.75
CA TYR A 76 14.55 5.03 -10.68
C TYR A 76 15.51 3.88 -11.00
N TYR A 77 15.96 3.13 -9.99
CA TYR A 77 16.92 2.03 -10.14
C TYR A 77 16.29 0.66 -10.43
N ALA A 78 14.98 0.51 -10.27
CA ALA A 78 14.26 -0.75 -10.47
C ALA A 78 12.98 -0.58 -11.31
N SER A 79 12.39 -1.67 -11.77
CA SER A 79 11.15 -1.62 -12.57
C SER A 79 9.91 -1.34 -11.71
N PRO A 80 8.82 -0.81 -12.30
CA PRO A 80 7.54 -0.61 -11.59
C PRO A 80 6.99 -1.92 -11.02
N THR A 81 7.12 -3.00 -11.77
CA THR A 81 6.73 -4.36 -11.38
C THR A 81 7.53 -4.81 -10.16
N PHE A 82 8.86 -4.67 -10.18
CA PHE A 82 9.71 -4.99 -9.04
C PHE A 82 9.39 -4.14 -7.81
N ALA A 83 9.20 -2.82 -7.98
CA ALA A 83 8.82 -1.91 -6.90
C ALA A 83 7.46 -2.30 -6.27
N SER A 84 6.47 -2.65 -7.08
CA SER A 84 5.16 -3.11 -6.60
C SER A 84 5.27 -4.45 -5.88
N ALA A 85 6.12 -5.36 -6.36
CA ALA A 85 6.34 -6.65 -5.72
C ALA A 85 7.03 -6.53 -4.37
N MET A 86 8.02 -5.64 -4.23
CA MET A 86 8.65 -5.36 -2.95
C MET A 86 7.62 -4.89 -1.91
N GLN A 87 6.63 -4.09 -2.34
CA GLN A 87 5.52 -3.65 -1.47
C GLN A 87 4.63 -4.79 -0.97
N THR A 88 4.70 -5.99 -1.54
CA THR A 88 3.95 -7.13 -1.00
C THR A 88 4.51 -7.66 0.30
N SER A 89 5.68 -7.20 0.73
CA SER A 89 6.17 -7.38 2.09
C SER A 89 5.48 -6.47 3.13
N VAL A 90 4.85 -5.36 2.69
CA VAL A 90 4.17 -4.39 3.58
C VAL A 90 3.14 -5.05 4.50
N PRO A 91 2.25 -5.96 4.08
CA PRO A 91 1.32 -6.65 4.96
C PRO A 91 2.02 -7.41 6.09
N ALA A 92 3.13 -8.10 5.79
CA ALA A 92 3.90 -8.82 6.79
C ALA A 92 4.56 -7.87 7.81
N ILE A 93 5.19 -6.79 7.33
CA ILE A 93 5.78 -5.75 8.19
C ILE A 93 4.70 -5.06 9.04
N THR A 94 3.55 -4.75 8.42
CA THR A 94 2.38 -4.13 9.07
C THR A 94 1.84 -5.03 10.18
N PHE A 95 1.74 -6.34 9.93
CA PHE A 95 1.28 -7.31 10.92
C PHE A 95 2.22 -7.37 12.14
N ILE A 96 3.53 -7.47 11.90
CA ILE A 96 4.55 -7.47 12.96
C ILE A 96 4.45 -6.20 13.81
N LEU A 97 4.40 -5.03 13.15
CA LEU A 97 4.36 -3.74 13.82
C LEU A 97 3.03 -3.49 14.55
N ALA A 98 1.89 -3.86 13.95
CA ALA A 98 0.57 -3.77 14.58
C ALA A 98 0.46 -4.69 15.81
N SER A 99 1.04 -5.89 15.74
CA SER A 99 1.11 -6.82 16.88
C SER A 99 1.98 -6.26 18.01
N ALA A 100 3.16 -5.71 17.68
CA ALA A 100 4.06 -5.10 18.66
C ALA A 100 3.41 -3.90 19.38
N LEU A 101 2.60 -3.11 18.66
CA LEU A 101 1.85 -1.97 19.22
C LEU A 101 0.51 -2.36 19.86
N ARG A 102 0.18 -3.66 19.92
CA ARG A 102 -1.12 -4.19 20.41
C ARG A 102 -2.33 -3.53 19.75
N LEU A 103 -2.19 -3.14 18.49
CA LEU A 103 -3.27 -2.58 17.68
C LEU A 103 -4.15 -3.67 17.06
N GLU A 104 -3.65 -4.91 17.02
CA GLU A 104 -4.38 -6.07 16.55
C GLU A 104 -4.08 -7.28 17.45
N GLU A 105 -5.13 -7.89 18.01
CA GLU A 105 -5.02 -9.10 18.83
C GLU A 105 -5.12 -10.34 17.93
N THR A 106 -4.03 -10.71 17.29
CA THR A 106 -4.01 -11.91 16.43
C THR A 106 -3.68 -13.13 17.26
N ASN A 107 -4.69 -13.80 17.77
CA ASN A 107 -4.51 -15.10 18.41
C ASN A 107 -4.26 -16.17 17.33
N ILE A 108 -2.99 -16.48 17.06
CA ILE A 108 -2.57 -17.48 16.06
C ILE A 108 -3.05 -18.89 16.44
N ALA A 109 -3.32 -19.16 17.73
CA ALA A 109 -3.89 -20.43 18.16
C ALA A 109 -5.36 -20.59 17.75
N ARG A 110 -6.06 -19.50 17.43
CA ARG A 110 -7.43 -19.55 16.89
C ARG A 110 -7.41 -19.72 15.38
N ARG A 111 -8.37 -20.48 14.85
CA ARG A 111 -8.52 -20.75 13.40
C ARG A 111 -8.68 -19.46 12.58
N ASP A 112 -9.37 -18.46 13.11
CA ASP A 112 -9.52 -17.16 12.45
C ASP A 112 -8.21 -16.35 12.39
N GLY A 113 -7.40 -16.37 13.45
CA GLY A 113 -6.07 -15.75 13.47
C GLY A 113 -5.08 -16.45 12.55
N LEU A 114 -5.04 -17.79 12.58
CA LEU A 114 -4.19 -18.59 11.70
C LEU A 114 -4.50 -18.34 10.21
N ALA A 115 -5.78 -18.27 9.83
CA ALA A 115 -6.18 -18.00 8.46
C ALA A 115 -5.71 -16.62 7.95
N LYS A 116 -5.70 -15.59 8.80
CA LYS A 116 -5.17 -14.27 8.44
C LYS A 116 -3.66 -14.31 8.16
N VAL A 117 -2.90 -15.02 8.98
CA VAL A 117 -1.43 -15.15 8.82
C VAL A 117 -1.10 -15.94 7.56
N VAL A 118 -1.70 -17.13 7.40
CA VAL A 118 -1.48 -17.99 6.22
C VAL A 118 -1.93 -17.29 4.94
N GLY A 119 -3.08 -16.61 4.97
CA GLY A 119 -3.57 -15.83 3.84
C GLY A 119 -2.64 -14.68 3.45
N THR A 120 -2.05 -14.01 4.44
CA THR A 120 -1.04 -12.97 4.20
C THR A 120 0.20 -13.57 3.54
N ILE A 121 0.76 -14.64 4.10
CA ILE A 121 1.94 -15.33 3.53
C ILE A 121 1.67 -15.80 2.10
N ALA A 122 0.50 -16.38 1.83
CA ALA A 122 0.12 -16.81 0.48
C ALA A 122 0.02 -15.63 -0.50
N SER A 123 -0.52 -14.49 -0.07
CA SER A 123 -0.64 -13.30 -0.92
C SER A 123 0.72 -12.65 -1.22
N VAL A 124 1.61 -12.56 -0.21
CA VAL A 124 2.99 -12.11 -0.39
C VAL A 124 3.76 -13.06 -1.32
N GLY A 125 3.66 -14.37 -1.06
CA GLY A 125 4.30 -15.39 -1.89
C GLY A 125 3.84 -15.36 -3.34
N GLY A 126 2.54 -15.18 -3.56
CA GLY A 126 1.97 -15.01 -4.90
C GLY A 126 2.59 -13.83 -5.65
N ALA A 127 2.70 -12.67 -5.01
CA ALA A 127 3.32 -11.51 -5.65
C ALA A 127 4.84 -11.64 -5.87
N THR A 128 5.55 -12.32 -4.96
CA THR A 128 6.96 -12.69 -5.17
C THR A 128 7.11 -13.59 -6.40
N ILE A 129 6.20 -14.55 -6.61
CA ILE A 129 6.21 -15.43 -7.79
C ILE A 129 5.97 -14.65 -9.08
N ILE A 130 5.07 -13.65 -9.10
CA ILE A 130 4.87 -12.77 -10.26
C ILE A 130 6.20 -12.14 -10.74
N THR A 131 7.10 -11.87 -9.79
CA THR A 131 8.33 -11.10 -10.05
C THR A 131 9.54 -11.97 -10.33
N LEU A 132 9.71 -13.04 -9.56
CA LEU A 132 10.91 -13.88 -9.63
C LEU A 132 10.76 -15.05 -10.60
N TYR A 133 9.54 -15.51 -10.87
CA TYR A 133 9.31 -16.64 -11.76
C TYR A 133 8.81 -16.19 -13.13
N LYS A 134 9.73 -16.17 -14.11
CA LYS A 134 9.39 -15.75 -15.48
C LYS A 134 8.69 -16.86 -16.29
N GLY A 135 9.03 -18.14 -16.18
CA GLY A 135 8.35 -19.18 -16.99
C GLY A 135 8.23 -18.82 -18.49
N PRO A 136 7.33 -19.46 -19.27
CA PRO A 136 7.08 -19.06 -20.65
C PRO A 136 6.30 -17.73 -20.73
N PRO A 137 6.60 -16.86 -21.71
CA PRO A 137 5.81 -15.66 -21.98
C PRO A 137 4.43 -16.06 -22.51
N LEU A 138 3.39 -15.41 -21.99
CA LEU A 138 1.99 -15.72 -22.30
C LEU A 138 1.41 -14.82 -23.38
N LEU A 139 1.90 -13.58 -23.45
CA LEU A 139 1.51 -12.60 -24.46
C LEU A 139 2.73 -12.28 -25.32
N HIS A 140 2.77 -12.83 -26.53
CA HIS A 140 3.63 -12.32 -27.60
C HIS A 140 2.99 -11.03 -28.14
N LEU A 141 3.04 -9.96 -27.36
CA LEU A 141 2.79 -8.62 -27.90
C LEU A 141 4.04 -8.24 -28.70
N GLN A 142 4.01 -8.59 -29.99
CA GLN A 142 5.04 -8.23 -30.94
C GLN A 142 4.93 -6.72 -31.20
N MET A 143 5.78 -5.94 -30.53
CA MET A 143 6.19 -4.64 -31.02
C MET A 143 7.61 -4.81 -31.54
N ASP A 144 7.77 -4.73 -32.86
CA ASP A 144 9.07 -4.72 -33.52
C ASP A 144 9.92 -3.58 -32.92
N GLN A 145 10.83 -3.92 -32.01
CA GLN A 145 11.99 -3.07 -31.76
C GLN A 145 13.00 -3.38 -32.85
N ILE A 146 13.17 -2.42 -33.76
CA ILE A 146 14.30 -2.35 -34.68
C ILE A 146 15.58 -2.39 -33.81
N GLN A 147 16.24 -3.54 -33.75
CA GLN A 147 17.57 -3.69 -33.19
C GLN A 147 18.55 -2.92 -34.06
N GLY A 148 18.95 -1.73 -33.60
CA GLY A 148 20.19 -1.10 -34.02
C GLY A 148 21.34 -1.78 -33.29
N ASP A 149 21.99 -2.73 -33.97
CA ASP A 149 23.28 -3.27 -33.58
C ASP A 149 24.33 -2.15 -33.62
N ASN A 150 25.02 -1.92 -32.49
CA ASN A 150 26.39 -1.41 -32.33
C ASN A 150 26.55 -0.73 -30.96
N THR A 151 27.30 -1.32 -30.02
CA THR A 151 28.53 -0.74 -29.41
C THR A 151 29.00 -1.49 -28.16
N LEU A 152 30.26 -1.94 -28.21
CA LEU A 152 31.30 -1.94 -27.16
C LEU A 152 30.92 -2.39 -25.72
N GLN A 153 31.32 -3.62 -25.39
CA GLN A 153 31.38 -4.14 -24.02
C GLN A 153 32.46 -3.42 -23.20
N ILE A 154 32.07 -2.51 -22.30
CA ILE A 154 32.93 -1.96 -21.23
C ILE A 154 32.12 -1.95 -19.93
N ASP A 155 32.56 -2.73 -18.93
CA ASP A 155 32.28 -2.63 -17.47
C ASP A 155 30.83 -2.37 -16.98
N GLU A 156 29.82 -2.67 -17.79
CA GLU A 156 28.40 -2.45 -17.47
C GLU A 156 27.83 -3.40 -16.41
N SER A 157 28.42 -4.57 -16.17
CA SER A 157 27.81 -5.58 -15.29
C SER A 157 27.90 -5.22 -13.81
N SER A 158 29.03 -4.64 -13.38
CA SER A 158 29.28 -4.25 -11.98
C SER A 158 28.46 -3.02 -11.58
N THR A 159 28.40 -2.01 -12.46
CA THR A 159 27.63 -0.78 -12.29
C THR A 159 26.12 -1.04 -12.36
N ASN A 160 25.64 -1.87 -13.27
CA ASN A 160 24.23 -2.28 -13.29
C ASN A 160 23.82 -3.06 -12.04
N MET A 161 24.69 -3.94 -11.53
CA MET A 161 24.43 -4.70 -10.31
C MET A 161 24.45 -3.82 -9.05
N GLN A 162 25.35 -2.82 -8.98
CA GLN A 162 25.38 -1.83 -7.92
C GLN A 162 24.14 -0.93 -7.94
N ASN A 163 23.74 -0.44 -9.12
CA ASN A 163 22.53 0.36 -9.31
C ASN A 163 21.27 -0.41 -8.89
N TRP A 164 21.16 -1.67 -9.27
CA TRP A 164 20.04 -2.53 -8.85
C TRP A 164 20.00 -2.76 -7.33
N THR A 165 21.15 -2.94 -6.69
CA THR A 165 21.26 -3.09 -5.23
C THR A 165 20.75 -1.85 -4.49
N TRP A 166 21.08 -0.65 -4.97
CA TRP A 166 20.51 0.59 -4.44
C TRP A 166 19.00 0.65 -4.61
N GLY A 167 18.47 0.19 -5.75
CA GLY A 167 17.03 0.02 -5.97
C GLY A 167 16.37 -0.84 -4.88
N CYS A 168 16.95 -2.00 -4.54
CA CYS A 168 16.47 -2.87 -3.48
C CYS A 168 16.47 -2.20 -2.10
N ILE A 169 17.56 -1.53 -1.74
CA ILE A 169 17.69 -0.84 -0.44
C ILE A 169 16.64 0.26 -0.30
N TYR A 170 16.49 1.11 -1.32
CA TYR A 170 15.48 2.17 -1.30
C TYR A 170 14.07 1.60 -1.26
N LEU A 171 13.74 0.57 -2.05
CA LEU A 171 12.41 -0.04 -2.01
C LEU A 171 12.10 -0.72 -0.66
N LEU A 172 13.10 -1.30 0.01
CA LEU A 172 12.93 -1.82 1.36
C LEU A 172 12.64 -0.68 2.36
N GLY A 173 13.39 0.42 2.30
CA GLY A 173 13.14 1.62 3.08
C GLY A 173 11.74 2.20 2.86
N HIS A 174 11.25 2.20 1.61
CA HIS A 174 9.88 2.54 1.27
C HIS A 174 8.88 1.59 1.95
N CYS A 175 9.07 0.27 1.88
CA CYS A 175 8.14 -0.70 2.47
C CYS A 175 8.02 -0.55 4.00
N VAL A 176 9.15 -0.35 4.69
CA VAL A 176 9.18 -0.12 6.14
C VAL A 176 8.49 1.20 6.49
N SER A 177 8.78 2.28 5.76
CA SER A 177 8.17 3.59 5.97
C SER A 177 6.65 3.56 5.74
N TRP A 178 6.22 2.86 4.68
CA TRP A 178 4.82 2.71 4.32
C TRP A 178 4.04 1.87 5.35
N ALA A 179 4.60 0.73 5.78
CA ALA A 179 4.01 -0.09 6.84
C ALA A 179 3.90 0.70 8.15
N GLY A 180 4.96 1.43 8.52
CA GLY A 180 4.95 2.35 9.65
C GLY A 180 3.82 3.37 9.54
N TRP A 181 3.71 4.05 8.41
CA TRP A 181 2.61 4.99 8.14
C TRP A 181 1.24 4.36 8.36
N ILE A 182 0.96 3.21 7.72
CA ILE A 182 -0.33 2.51 7.83
C ILE A 182 -0.66 2.18 9.30
N VAL A 183 0.29 1.63 10.05
CA VAL A 183 0.06 1.22 11.44
C VAL A 183 -0.14 2.41 12.37
N PHE A 184 0.71 3.44 12.28
CA PHE A 184 0.59 4.64 13.11
C PHE A 184 -0.62 5.49 12.74
N GLN A 185 -1.15 5.38 11.53
CA GLN A 185 -2.37 6.07 11.12
C GLN A 185 -3.58 5.64 11.98
N ALA A 186 -3.64 4.37 12.38
CA ALA A 186 -4.77 3.83 13.14
C ALA A 186 -5.01 4.53 14.51
N PRO A 187 -4.02 4.67 15.42
CA PRO A 187 -4.21 5.39 16.67
C PRO A 187 -4.40 6.90 16.47
N VAL A 188 -3.75 7.51 15.47
CA VAL A 188 -3.85 8.96 15.21
C VAL A 188 -5.27 9.32 14.76
N VAL A 189 -5.85 8.57 13.83
CA VAL A 189 -7.22 8.80 13.33
C VAL A 189 -8.29 8.51 14.41
N LYS A 190 -7.98 7.68 15.41
CA LYS A 190 -8.87 7.51 16.59
C LYS A 190 -8.88 8.74 17.49
N LYS A 191 -7.74 9.43 17.63
CA LYS A 191 -7.59 10.60 18.52
C LYS A 191 -8.02 11.91 17.87
N TYR A 192 -7.90 12.03 16.54
CA TYR A 192 -8.19 13.26 15.81
C TYR A 192 -9.42 13.09 14.89
N PRO A 193 -10.52 13.83 15.12
CA PRO A 193 -11.75 13.72 14.32
C PRO A 193 -11.62 14.34 12.92
N ALA A 194 -10.70 15.31 12.72
CA ALA A 194 -10.47 16.01 11.44
C ALA A 194 -9.40 15.29 10.59
N LYS A 195 -9.84 14.35 9.76
CA LYS A 195 -8.96 13.41 9.02
C LYS A 195 -8.29 14.03 7.80
N LEU A 196 -9.02 14.90 7.08
CA LEU A 196 -8.47 15.57 5.90
C LEU A 196 -7.35 16.51 6.30
N THR A 197 -7.56 17.32 7.35
CA THR A 197 -6.54 18.10 8.06
C THR A 197 -5.27 17.28 8.30
N LEU A 198 -5.36 16.11 8.95
CA LEU A 198 -4.19 15.27 9.22
C LEU A 198 -3.40 14.91 7.95
N THR A 199 -4.10 14.63 6.84
CA THR A 199 -3.45 14.36 5.55
C THR A 199 -2.78 15.61 4.98
N SER A 200 -3.43 16.77 5.03
CA SER A 200 -2.85 18.05 4.60
C SER A 200 -1.57 18.37 5.36
N PHE A 201 -1.52 18.08 6.65
CA PHE A 201 -0.32 18.28 7.49
C PHE A 201 0.86 17.50 6.97
N THR A 202 0.59 16.24 6.70
CA THR A 202 1.65 15.35 6.28
C THR A 202 2.18 15.76 4.90
N CYS A 203 1.32 16.26 4.02
CA CYS A 203 1.72 16.85 2.73
C CYS A 203 2.49 18.16 2.91
N PHE A 204 2.06 19.05 3.80
CA PHE A 204 2.75 20.33 4.08
C PHE A 204 4.18 20.13 4.54
N PHE A 205 4.39 19.25 5.52
CA PHE A 205 5.72 18.98 6.01
C PHE A 205 6.56 18.15 5.05
N GLY A 206 5.92 17.25 4.29
CA GLY A 206 6.57 16.58 3.16
C GLY A 206 7.12 17.57 2.14
N LEU A 207 6.31 18.58 1.78
CA LEU A 207 6.70 19.66 0.90
C LEU A 207 7.92 20.42 1.43
N ILE A 208 7.90 20.87 2.69
CA ILE A 208 9.05 21.58 3.32
C ILE A 208 10.31 20.72 3.26
N GLN A 209 10.22 19.45 3.63
CA GLN A 209 11.39 18.57 3.67
C GLN A 209 11.97 18.31 2.28
N PHE A 210 11.12 18.08 1.26
CA PHE A 210 11.60 17.96 -0.11
C PHE A 210 12.16 19.27 -0.65
N LEU A 211 11.59 20.43 -0.30
CA LEU A 211 12.18 21.73 -0.65
C LEU A 211 13.58 21.90 -0.03
N ILE A 212 13.77 21.50 1.23
CA ILE A 212 15.09 21.50 1.88
C ILE A 212 16.05 20.58 1.13
N ILE A 213 15.65 19.33 0.84
CA ILE A 213 16.48 18.39 0.07
C ILE A 213 16.83 19.00 -1.30
N ALA A 214 15.86 19.55 -2.01
CA ALA A 214 16.06 20.15 -3.32
C ALA A 214 17.02 21.34 -3.30
N ALA A 215 16.99 22.16 -2.25
CA ALA A 215 17.93 23.26 -2.08
C ALA A 215 19.40 22.79 -2.00
N PHE A 216 19.65 21.55 -1.59
CA PHE A 216 20.99 20.96 -1.57
C PHE A 216 21.29 20.09 -2.80
N THR A 217 20.28 19.42 -3.38
CA THR A 217 20.49 18.41 -4.42
C THR A 217 20.12 18.85 -5.83
N GLU A 218 19.32 19.90 -5.99
CA GLU A 218 18.73 20.29 -7.28
C GLU A 218 18.88 21.80 -7.53
N ASN A 219 20.11 22.21 -7.86
CA ASN A 219 20.49 23.60 -8.15
C ASN A 219 20.17 24.05 -9.59
N ASP A 220 19.75 23.12 -10.47
CA ASP A 220 19.42 23.41 -11.86
C ASP A 220 17.96 23.81 -12.02
N PHE A 221 17.72 25.09 -12.33
CA PHE A 221 16.39 25.67 -12.49
C PHE A 221 15.62 25.13 -13.71
N GLU A 222 16.29 24.56 -14.72
CA GLU A 222 15.59 24.00 -15.89
C GLU A 222 14.73 22.78 -15.51
N LYS A 223 15.12 22.04 -14.47
CA LYS A 223 14.37 20.87 -13.95
C LYS A 223 13.12 21.25 -13.15
N TRP A 224 12.94 22.54 -12.86
CA TRP A 224 11.75 23.10 -12.21
C TRP A 224 10.76 23.70 -13.23
N LYS A 225 11.11 23.70 -14.52
CA LYS A 225 10.18 24.10 -15.57
C LYS A 225 9.45 22.87 -16.06
N ILE A 226 8.12 22.95 -16.10
CA ILE A 226 7.30 21.92 -16.74
C ILE A 226 7.48 22.08 -18.26
N GLN A 227 8.06 21.08 -18.91
CA GLN A 227 8.52 21.17 -20.29
C GLN A 227 7.49 20.60 -21.28
N SER A 228 6.56 19.75 -20.83
CA SER A 228 5.59 19.09 -21.71
C SER A 228 4.21 18.89 -21.07
N SER A 229 3.19 18.67 -21.90
CA SER A 229 1.84 18.29 -21.46
C SER A 229 1.80 16.90 -20.82
N GLU A 230 2.68 16.00 -21.24
CA GLU A 230 2.83 14.66 -20.66
C GLU A 230 3.39 14.75 -19.24
N GLU A 231 4.43 15.55 -19.04
CA GLU A 231 4.97 15.86 -17.71
C GLU A 231 3.88 16.46 -16.80
N LEU A 232 3.15 17.46 -17.29
CA LEU A 232 2.05 18.06 -16.54
C LEU A 232 0.99 17.02 -16.14
N PHE A 233 0.60 16.13 -17.07
CA PHE A 233 -0.33 15.05 -16.78
C PHE A 233 0.18 14.14 -15.66
N THR A 234 1.47 13.74 -15.70
CA THR A 234 2.03 12.87 -14.66
C THR A 234 2.02 13.53 -13.29
N ILE A 235 2.37 14.82 -13.21
CA ILE A 235 2.36 15.62 -12.00
C ILE A 235 0.94 15.77 -11.44
N LEU A 236 -0.04 16.05 -12.30
CA LEU A 236 -1.44 16.19 -11.90
C LEU A 236 -2.02 14.87 -11.39
N TYR A 237 -1.75 13.75 -12.07
CA TYR A 237 -2.18 12.43 -11.59
C TYR A 237 -1.56 12.11 -10.22
N ALA A 238 -0.27 12.38 -10.04
CA ALA A 238 0.41 12.16 -8.76
C ALA A 238 -0.19 13.00 -7.61
N GLY A 239 -0.42 14.29 -7.85
CA GLY A 239 -0.97 15.19 -6.84
C GLY A 239 -2.45 14.94 -6.53
N ILE A 240 -3.30 14.90 -7.57
CA ILE A 240 -4.76 14.80 -7.41
C ILE A 240 -5.17 13.38 -7.05
N VAL A 241 -4.78 12.40 -7.87
CA VAL A 241 -5.24 11.02 -7.72
C VAL A 241 -4.47 10.33 -6.59
N ALA A 242 -3.14 10.29 -6.69
CA ALA A 242 -2.33 9.49 -5.77
C ALA A 242 -2.18 10.11 -4.37
N SER A 243 -2.16 11.45 -4.25
CA SER A 243 -2.13 12.10 -2.94
C SER A 243 -3.50 12.55 -2.44
N GLY A 244 -4.30 13.24 -3.25
CA GLY A 244 -5.61 13.73 -2.82
C GLY A 244 -6.63 12.61 -2.57
N ILE A 245 -6.97 11.86 -3.62
CA ILE A 245 -8.01 10.84 -3.57
C ILE A 245 -7.56 9.61 -2.78
N VAL A 246 -6.42 9.03 -3.19
CA VAL A 246 -5.95 7.74 -2.70
C VAL A 246 -5.59 7.78 -1.20
N ILE A 247 -4.88 8.81 -0.71
CA ILE A 247 -4.52 8.88 0.72
C ILE A 247 -5.78 9.09 1.58
N SER A 248 -6.76 9.85 1.09
CA SER A 248 -8.05 10.04 1.77
C SER A 248 -8.84 8.73 1.85
N LEU A 249 -8.94 8.00 0.74
CA LEU A 249 -9.58 6.68 0.69
C LEU A 249 -8.86 5.67 1.58
N GLN A 250 -7.53 5.64 1.53
CA GLN A 250 -6.68 4.80 2.38
C GLN A 250 -6.96 5.04 3.86
N THR A 251 -7.00 6.31 4.27
CA THR A 251 -7.26 6.70 5.66
C THR A 251 -8.65 6.24 6.12
N TRP A 252 -9.66 6.40 5.26
CA TRP A 252 -11.00 5.90 5.51
C TRP A 252 -11.05 4.37 5.62
N CYS A 253 -10.37 3.66 4.72
CA CYS A 253 -10.25 2.20 4.73
C CYS A 253 -9.55 1.69 6.00
N ILE A 254 -8.48 2.35 6.45
CA ILE A 254 -7.76 1.98 7.69
C ILE A 254 -8.68 2.17 8.90
N GLN A 255 -9.49 3.23 8.92
CA GLN A 255 -10.43 3.45 10.01
C GLN A 255 -11.52 2.37 10.08
N LYS A 256 -12.09 1.98 8.93
CA LYS A 256 -13.21 1.02 8.86
C LYS A 256 -12.73 -0.43 8.94
N GLY A 257 -11.58 -0.70 8.36
CA GLY A 257 -11.01 -2.03 8.18
C GLY A 257 -9.89 -2.38 9.15
N GLY A 258 -9.19 -1.41 9.70
CA GLY A 258 -7.94 -1.64 10.42
C GLY A 258 -6.72 -1.74 9.48
N PRO A 259 -5.51 -1.46 9.98
CA PRO A 259 -4.30 -1.33 9.17
C PRO A 259 -3.89 -2.63 8.45
N VAL A 260 -3.91 -3.78 9.12
CA VAL A 260 -3.53 -5.07 8.51
C VAL A 260 -4.49 -5.45 7.39
N PHE A 261 -5.78 -5.23 7.58
CA PHE A 261 -6.79 -5.53 6.56
C PHE A 261 -6.58 -4.73 5.29
N VAL A 262 -6.25 -3.45 5.40
CA VAL A 262 -5.94 -2.61 4.24
C VAL A 262 -4.66 -3.06 3.56
N ALA A 263 -3.61 -3.33 4.35
CA ALA A 263 -2.33 -3.78 3.82
C ALA A 263 -2.46 -5.07 3.01
N VAL A 264 -3.26 -6.04 3.47
CA VAL A 264 -3.46 -7.33 2.77
C VAL A 264 -3.98 -7.18 1.34
N PHE A 265 -4.56 -6.04 0.93
CA PHE A 265 -4.97 -5.79 -0.46
C PHE A 265 -3.82 -5.35 -1.38
N GLN A 266 -2.64 -5.00 -0.86
CA GLN A 266 -1.48 -4.55 -1.65
C GLN A 266 -1.04 -5.51 -2.77
N PRO A 267 -1.12 -6.85 -2.60
CA PRO A 267 -0.80 -7.77 -3.68
C PRO A 267 -1.69 -7.62 -4.92
N ILE A 268 -2.94 -7.15 -4.77
CA ILE A 268 -3.81 -6.82 -5.93
C ILE A 268 -3.18 -5.70 -6.76
N GLN A 269 -2.65 -4.66 -6.11
CA GLN A 269 -1.95 -3.59 -6.81
C GLN A 269 -0.75 -4.13 -7.60
N THR A 270 -0.01 -5.10 -7.07
CA THR A 270 1.12 -5.71 -7.81
C THR A 270 0.64 -6.39 -9.10
N PHE A 271 -0.44 -7.15 -9.03
CA PHE A 271 -1.04 -7.76 -10.21
C PHE A 271 -1.50 -6.71 -11.23
N LEU A 272 -2.18 -5.65 -10.76
CA LEU A 272 -2.63 -4.55 -11.62
C LEU A 272 -1.45 -3.78 -12.24
N VAL A 273 -0.36 -3.58 -11.51
CA VAL A 273 0.88 -2.96 -12.03
C VAL A 273 1.49 -3.83 -13.11
N ALA A 274 1.62 -5.14 -12.90
CA ALA A 274 2.15 -6.05 -13.90
C ALA A 274 1.30 -6.02 -15.19
N LEU A 275 -0.03 -6.05 -15.05
CA LEU A 275 -0.95 -5.95 -16.18
C LEU A 275 -0.82 -4.60 -16.92
N MET A 276 -0.83 -3.49 -16.20
CA MET A 276 -0.72 -2.15 -16.80
C MET A 276 0.67 -1.91 -17.40
N ALA A 277 1.75 -2.40 -16.78
CA ALA A 277 3.10 -2.34 -17.32
C ALA A 277 3.18 -3.10 -18.65
N ALA A 278 2.55 -4.27 -18.73
CA ALA A 278 2.50 -5.02 -19.98
C ALA A 278 1.72 -4.31 -21.09
N LEU A 279 0.57 -3.72 -20.75
CA LEU A 279 -0.28 -3.04 -21.72
C LEU A 279 0.24 -1.66 -22.15
N ILE A 280 0.87 -0.92 -21.26
CA ILE A 280 1.24 0.50 -21.47
C ILE A 280 2.74 0.65 -21.74
N LEU A 281 3.60 -0.09 -21.03
CA LEU A 281 5.06 -0.01 -21.20
C LEU A 281 5.60 -1.08 -22.16
N GLY A 282 4.78 -2.06 -22.55
CA GLY A 282 5.19 -3.17 -23.43
C GLY A 282 5.94 -4.29 -22.71
N ASP A 283 5.85 -4.37 -21.38
CA ASP A 283 6.47 -5.46 -20.61
C ASP A 283 5.84 -6.83 -20.95
N GLN A 284 6.63 -7.90 -20.92
CA GLN A 284 6.10 -9.25 -21.15
C GLN A 284 5.40 -9.80 -19.90
N LEU A 285 4.19 -10.36 -20.08
CA LEU A 285 3.53 -11.18 -19.07
C LEU A 285 3.96 -12.63 -19.17
N TYR A 286 4.26 -13.19 -18.01
CA TYR A 286 4.92 -14.46 -17.80
C TYR A 286 4.00 -15.45 -17.06
N LEU A 287 4.21 -16.76 -17.20
CA LEU A 287 3.39 -17.78 -16.52
C LEU A 287 3.33 -17.58 -15.00
N GLY A 288 4.41 -17.10 -14.39
CA GLY A 288 4.42 -16.74 -12.97
C GLY A 288 3.43 -15.65 -12.60
N GLY A 289 3.03 -14.80 -13.55
CA GLY A 289 1.94 -13.84 -13.39
C GLY A 289 0.60 -14.51 -13.04
N ILE A 290 0.24 -15.58 -13.75
CA ILE A 290 -1.03 -16.31 -13.50
C ILE A 290 -0.96 -17.07 -12.17
N ILE A 291 0.13 -17.82 -11.94
CA ILE A 291 0.31 -18.60 -10.71
C ILE A 291 0.28 -17.68 -9.50
N GLY A 292 1.00 -16.56 -9.58
CA GLY A 292 1.04 -15.54 -8.54
C GLY A 292 -0.33 -14.89 -8.31
N ALA A 293 -1.09 -14.57 -9.36
CA ALA A 293 -2.44 -14.03 -9.24
C ALA A 293 -3.40 -14.99 -8.52
N ILE A 294 -3.35 -16.29 -8.84
CA ILE A 294 -4.16 -17.31 -8.16
C ILE A 294 -3.82 -17.36 -6.66
N LEU A 295 -2.53 -17.36 -6.32
CA LEU A 295 -2.09 -17.36 -4.92
C LEU A 295 -2.51 -16.09 -4.16
N ILE A 296 -2.48 -14.93 -4.83
CA ILE A 296 -2.99 -13.67 -4.26
C ILE A 296 -4.49 -13.80 -3.95
N VAL A 297 -5.30 -14.28 -4.89
CA VAL A 297 -6.75 -14.45 -4.68
C VAL A 297 -7.05 -15.41 -3.54
N LEU A 298 -6.35 -16.55 -3.49
CA LEU A 298 -6.50 -17.53 -2.40
C LEU A 298 -6.10 -16.96 -1.05
N GLY A 299 -4.98 -16.22 -1.00
CA GLY A 299 -4.49 -15.61 0.21
C GLY A 299 -5.45 -14.54 0.75
N LEU A 300 -5.96 -13.67 -0.11
CA LEU A 300 -6.99 -12.68 0.23
C LEU A 300 -8.25 -13.35 0.76
N TYR A 301 -8.72 -14.42 0.10
CA TYR A 301 -9.89 -15.17 0.57
C TYR A 301 -9.71 -15.68 2.00
N LEU A 302 -8.55 -16.26 2.34
CA LEU A 302 -8.27 -16.74 3.70
C LEU A 302 -8.27 -15.61 4.73
N VAL A 303 -7.72 -14.43 4.41
CA VAL A 303 -7.76 -13.27 5.31
C VAL A 303 -9.20 -12.75 5.50
N LEU A 304 -9.96 -12.62 4.42
CA LEU A 304 -11.37 -12.19 4.46
C LEU A 304 -12.23 -13.16 5.28
N TRP A 305 -12.01 -14.47 5.10
CA TRP A 305 -12.67 -15.52 5.85
C TRP A 305 -12.32 -15.45 7.34
N GLY A 306 -11.03 -15.35 7.68
CA GLY A 306 -10.56 -15.22 9.06
C GLY A 306 -11.20 -14.04 9.77
N LYS A 307 -11.23 -12.87 9.11
CA LYS A 307 -11.85 -11.66 9.67
C LYS A 307 -13.38 -11.77 9.81
N THR A 308 -14.04 -12.44 8.88
CA THR A 308 -15.49 -12.65 8.96
C THR A 308 -15.84 -13.55 10.14
N ASN A 309 -15.03 -14.57 10.41
CA ASN A 309 -15.23 -15.48 11.53
C ASN A 309 -14.89 -14.86 12.88
N GLU A 310 -13.80 -14.09 12.95
CA GLU A 310 -13.46 -13.32 14.15
C GLU A 310 -14.63 -12.41 14.59
N LYS A 311 -15.25 -11.70 13.65
CA LYS A 311 -16.44 -10.87 13.94
C LYS A 311 -17.61 -11.68 14.47
N LYS A 312 -17.92 -12.82 13.84
CA LYS A 312 -19.00 -13.72 14.30
C LYS A 312 -18.72 -14.19 15.73
N THR A 313 -17.49 -14.61 16.04
CA THR A 313 -17.12 -15.05 17.39
C THR A 313 -17.20 -13.91 18.40
N ASN A 314 -16.79 -12.70 18.05
CA ASN A 314 -16.88 -11.53 18.91
C ASN A 314 -18.34 -11.12 19.17
N GLU A 315 -19.20 -11.18 18.15
CA GLU A 315 -20.66 -10.94 18.29
C GLU A 315 -21.29 -12.01 19.19
N THR A 316 -21.02 -13.30 18.96
CA THR A 316 -21.54 -14.40 19.80
C THR A 316 -21.06 -14.25 21.24
N SER A 317 -19.76 -14.08 21.49
CA SER A 317 -19.23 -13.91 22.86
C SER A 317 -19.78 -12.67 23.57
N SER A 318 -20.04 -11.57 22.86
CA SER A 318 -20.69 -10.38 23.43
C SER A 318 -22.14 -10.63 23.85
N LEU A 319 -22.86 -11.50 23.14
CA LEU A 319 -24.24 -11.90 23.46
C LEU A 319 -24.28 -12.94 24.59
N THR A 320 -23.29 -13.82 24.69
CA THR A 320 -23.24 -14.87 25.72
C THR A 320 -22.71 -14.37 27.06
N LYS A 321 -21.85 -13.34 27.08
CA LYS A 321 -21.28 -12.77 28.33
C LYS A 321 -22.36 -12.36 29.36
N PRO A 322 -23.38 -11.56 29.00
CA PRO A 322 -24.44 -11.20 29.94
C PRO A 322 -25.24 -12.41 30.45
N LEU A 323 -25.41 -13.45 29.63
CA LEU A 323 -26.14 -14.66 29.99
C LEU A 323 -25.34 -15.54 30.96
N LEU A 324 -24.01 -15.57 30.81
CA LEU A 324 -23.13 -16.30 31.73
C LEU A 324 -23.01 -15.57 33.07
N ASP A 325 -22.81 -14.26 33.06
CA ASP A 325 -22.78 -13.44 34.29
C ASP A 325 -24.12 -13.56 35.03
N SER A 326 -25.26 -13.51 34.33
CA SER A 326 -26.58 -13.69 34.96
C SER A 326 -26.80 -15.09 35.56
N ASN A 327 -26.20 -16.13 34.98
CA ASN A 327 -26.30 -17.50 35.50
C ASN A 327 -25.35 -17.74 36.68
N GLU A 328 -24.18 -17.11 36.70
CA GLU A 328 -23.28 -17.12 37.86
C GLU A 328 -23.89 -16.34 39.03
N GLU A 329 -24.44 -15.16 38.77
CA GLU A 329 -25.12 -14.34 39.79
C GLU A 329 -26.32 -15.10 40.38
N LYS A 330 -27.11 -15.78 39.53
CA LYS A 330 -28.22 -16.63 39.98
C LYS A 330 -27.76 -17.85 40.79
N LYS A 331 -26.64 -18.49 40.41
CA LYS A 331 -26.04 -19.58 41.20
C LYS A 331 -25.54 -19.11 42.57
N ILE A 332 -25.00 -17.90 42.65
CA ILE A 332 -24.52 -17.30 43.90
C ILE A 332 -25.72 -16.99 44.82
N ILE A 333 -26.82 -16.45 44.26
CA ILE A 333 -28.06 -16.19 45.01
C ILE A 333 -28.70 -17.50 45.49
N ASP A 334 -28.79 -18.52 44.62
CA ASP A 334 -29.36 -19.82 44.99
C ASP A 334 -28.52 -20.54 46.05
N ALA A 335 -27.19 -20.44 45.99
CA ALA A 335 -26.28 -20.96 47.00
C ALA A 335 -26.43 -20.21 48.34
N ALA A 336 -26.49 -18.88 48.31
CA ALA A 336 -26.71 -18.07 49.51
C ALA A 336 -28.09 -18.31 50.15
N SER A 337 -29.12 -18.66 49.37
CA SER A 337 -30.46 -19.00 49.90
C SER A 337 -30.51 -20.36 50.62
N LYS A 338 -29.60 -21.28 50.29
CA LYS A 338 -29.51 -22.61 50.92
C LYS A 338 -28.79 -22.62 52.26
N ASP A 339 -28.04 -21.55 52.57
CA ASP A 339 -27.30 -21.39 53.82
C ASP A 339 -28.08 -20.58 54.87
N ILE A 340 -29.34 -20.23 54.61
CA ILE A 340 -30.23 -19.61 55.60
C ILE A 340 -31.08 -20.73 56.24
N PRO A 341 -30.90 -21.03 57.55
CA PRO A 341 -31.56 -22.14 58.23
C PRO A 341 -33.06 -21.97 58.45
#